data_AF-A0A838Q165-F1
#
_entry.id   AF-A0A838Q165-F1
#
_cell.length_a   1.000
_cell.length_b   1.000
_cell.length_c   1.000
_cell.angle_alpha   90.00
_cell.angle_beta   90.00
_cell.angle_gamma   90.00
#
_symmetry.space_group_name_H-M   'P 1'
#
loop_
_entity.id
_entity.type
_entity.pdbx_description
1 polymer ?
#
loop_
_entity_poly.entity_id
_entity_poly.type
_entity_poly.pdbx_seq_one_letter_code
_entity_poly.pdbx_strand_id
1 'polypeptide(L)'
;MRNALAVATDVVKYNEVPVGAIVARGETIISVASNRTVRDQDPTAHAEVLAIREASSKLDRWRLDDCTLYVTLEPCAMCAGAIVLSRMRRVVF
;
A
#
# COMPACT_ATOMS: atom_id res chain seq x y z
N MET A 1 1.17 10.37 -5.69
CA MET A 1 2.36 10.53 -4.81
C MET A 1 2.13 11.49 -3.65
N ARG A 2 1.73 12.77 -3.83
CA ARG A 2 1.51 13.70 -2.69
C ARG A 2 0.61 13.13 -1.58
N ASN A 3 -0.49 12.49 -1.94
CA ASN A 3 -1.38 11.85 -0.96
C ASN A 3 -0.69 10.68 -0.21
N ALA A 4 0.20 9.93 -0.86
CA ALA A 4 0.92 8.83 -0.21
C ALA A 4 1.93 9.38 0.81
N LEU A 5 2.58 10.50 0.51
CA LEU A 5 3.47 11.21 1.45
C LEU A 5 2.71 11.76 2.66
N ALA A 6 1.52 12.33 2.46
CA ALA A 6 0.69 12.82 3.56
C ALA A 6 0.28 11.68 4.53
N VAL A 7 0.05 10.49 3.99
CA VAL A 7 -0.33 9.30 4.78
C VAL A 7 0.88 8.71 5.51
N ALA A 8 2.08 8.85 4.93
CA ALA A 8 3.33 8.40 5.52
C ALA A 8 3.76 9.24 6.74
N THR A 9 3.45 10.53 6.78
CA THR A 9 3.89 11.41 7.88
C THR A 9 3.18 11.13 9.20
N ASP A 10 1.93 10.65 9.15
CA ASP A 10 1.11 10.46 10.34
C ASP A 10 1.54 9.29 11.23
N VAL A 11 2.39 8.38 10.72
CA VAL A 11 2.76 7.17 11.46
C VAL A 11 3.96 7.31 12.37
N VAL A 12 4.73 8.39 12.23
CA VAL A 12 5.91 8.67 13.04
C VAL A 12 5.57 8.73 14.54
N LYS A 13 4.39 9.27 14.88
CA LYS A 13 3.88 9.33 16.26
C LYS A 13 3.64 7.95 16.91
N TYR A 14 3.64 6.89 16.11
CA TYR A 14 3.51 5.51 16.56
C TYR A 14 4.83 4.73 16.49
N ASN A 15 5.96 5.43 16.29
CA ASN A 15 7.28 4.83 16.13
C ASN A 15 7.36 3.83 14.95
N GLU A 16 6.56 4.08 13.90
CA GLU A 16 6.54 3.29 12.67
C GLU A 16 7.51 3.87 11.64
N VAL A 17 7.97 3.03 10.71
CA VAL A 17 8.68 3.50 9.51
C VAL A 17 7.70 4.34 8.66
N PRO A 18 8.04 5.58 8.27
CA PRO A 18 7.13 6.48 7.56
C PRO A 18 7.00 6.11 6.08
N VAL A 19 6.26 5.02 5.81
CA VAL A 19 5.92 4.56 4.46
C VAL A 19 4.41 4.65 4.29
N GLY A 20 3.98 5.24 3.18
CA GLY A 20 2.58 5.35 2.76
C GLY A 20 2.38 4.73 1.38
N ALA A 21 1.22 4.11 1.18
CA ALA A 21 0.84 3.46 -0.06
C ALA A 21 -0.63 3.75 -0.43
N ILE A 22 -0.88 3.89 -1.73
CA ILE A 22 -2.20 4.15 -2.30
C ILE A 22 -2.41 3.22 -3.49
N VAL A 23 -3.53 2.51 -3.50
CA VAL A 23 -4.02 1.84 -4.72
C VAL A 23 -5.05 2.72 -5.39
N ALA A 24 -4.83 3.04 -6.67
CA ALA A 24 -5.75 3.82 -7.48
C ALA A 24 -6.13 3.09 -8.77
N ARG A 25 -7.37 3.31 -9.24
CA ARG A 25 -7.86 2.88 -10.55
C ARG A 25 -8.21 4.13 -11.35
N GLY A 26 -7.34 4.50 -12.29
CA GLY A 26 -7.41 5.80 -12.96
C GLY A 26 -7.21 6.92 -11.94
N GLU A 27 -8.15 7.88 -11.90
CA GLU A 27 -8.14 8.99 -10.94
C GLU A 27 -8.79 8.63 -9.59
N THR A 28 -9.44 7.47 -9.50
CA THR A 28 -10.14 7.04 -8.29
C THR A 28 -9.19 6.34 -7.33
N ILE A 29 -9.04 6.88 -6.13
CA ILE A 29 -8.35 6.21 -5.02
C ILE A 29 -9.24 5.11 -4.49
N ILE A 30 -8.73 3.88 -4.44
CA ILE A 30 -9.43 2.71 -3.91
C ILE A 30 -9.08 2.49 -2.44
N SER A 31 -7.78 2.50 -2.10
CA SER A 31 -7.29 2.30 -0.74
C SER A 31 -6.11 3.20 -0.42
N VAL A 32 -5.91 3.42 0.88
CA VAL A 32 -4.85 4.28 1.43
C VAL A 32 -4.36 3.64 2.71
N ALA A 33 -3.08 3.32 2.78
CA ALA A 33 -2.48 2.70 3.95
C ALA A 33 -1.09 3.25 4.25
N SER A 34 -0.64 3.02 5.47
CA SER A 34 0.73 3.27 5.93
C SER A 34 1.21 2.10 6.78
N ASN A 35 2.52 2.02 7.04
CA ASN A 35 3.09 0.96 7.88
C ASN A 35 2.43 0.91 9.27
N ARG A 36 2.14 -0.31 9.74
CA ARG A 36 1.46 -0.58 11.01
C ARG A 36 2.13 -1.70 11.80
N THR A 37 3.38 -2.01 11.47
CA THR A 37 4.12 -3.14 12.03
C THR A 37 4.17 -3.11 13.55
N VAL A 38 4.46 -1.94 14.12
CA VAL A 38 4.54 -1.76 15.58
C VAL A 38 3.15 -1.78 16.21
N ARG A 39 2.19 -1.08 15.61
CA ARG A 39 0.81 -0.98 16.15
C ARG A 39 0.06 -2.31 16.13
N ASP A 40 0.18 -3.04 15.04
CA ASP A 40 -0.56 -4.30 14.82
C ASP A 40 0.24 -5.52 15.32
N GLN A 41 1.51 -5.32 15.75
CA GLN A 41 2.44 -6.41 16.09
C GLN A 41 2.55 -7.46 14.96
N ASP A 42 2.51 -6.98 13.72
CA ASP A 42 2.48 -7.78 12.51
C ASP A 42 3.67 -7.42 11.60
N PRO A 43 4.67 -8.31 11.44
CA PRO A 43 5.84 -8.04 10.60
C PRO A 43 5.48 -7.85 9.12
N THR A 44 4.27 -8.24 8.69
CA THR A 44 3.78 -8.12 7.31
C THR A 44 2.90 -6.90 7.08
N ALA A 45 2.60 -6.11 8.12
CA ALA A 45 1.76 -4.91 8.05
C ALA A 45 2.48 -3.70 7.43
N HIS A 46 3.07 -3.93 6.26
CA HIS A 46 3.66 -2.92 5.40
C HIS A 46 2.56 -2.17 4.63
N ALA A 47 2.82 -0.90 4.32
CA ALA A 47 1.87 -0.03 3.64
C ALA A 47 1.30 -0.67 2.35
N GLU A 48 2.16 -1.28 1.53
CA GLU A 48 1.78 -1.90 0.26
C GLU A 48 0.85 -3.10 0.47
N VAL A 49 1.20 -3.99 1.40
CA VAL A 49 0.40 -5.20 1.71
C VAL A 49 -0.98 -4.79 2.21
N LEU A 50 -1.04 -3.81 3.09
CA LEU A 50 -2.28 -3.30 3.66
C LEU A 50 -3.14 -2.61 2.60
N ALA A 51 -2.54 -1.76 1.75
CA ALA A 51 -3.25 -1.09 0.67
C ALA A 51 -3.81 -2.11 -0.35
N ILE A 52 -3.04 -3.15 -0.70
CA ILE A 52 -3.50 -4.23 -1.58
C ILE A 52 -4.69 -4.98 -0.96
N ARG A 53 -4.57 -5.40 0.30
CA ARG A 53 -5.64 -6.12 1.02
C ARG A 53 -6.93 -5.29 1.08
N GLU A 54 -6.82 -4.01 1.44
CA GLU A 54 -7.96 -3.10 1.51
C GLU A 54 -8.59 -2.87 0.13
N ALA A 55 -7.77 -2.69 -0.91
CA ALA A 55 -8.27 -2.52 -2.28
C ALA A 55 -9.00 -3.77 -2.77
N SER A 56 -8.44 -4.96 -2.53
CA SER A 56 -9.08 -6.22 -2.89
C SER A 56 -10.41 -6.42 -2.17
N SER A 57 -10.48 -6.08 -0.89
CA SER A 57 -11.73 -6.13 -0.10
C SER A 57 -12.78 -5.15 -0.66
N LYS A 58 -12.41 -3.88 -0.91
CA LYS A 58 -13.32 -2.85 -1.42
C LYS A 58 -13.87 -3.14 -2.82
N LEU A 59 -13.08 -3.81 -3.66
CA LEU A 59 -13.46 -4.16 -5.03
C LEU A 59 -14.09 -5.56 -5.13
N ASP A 60 -14.17 -6.29 -4.00
CA ASP A 60 -14.62 -7.69 -3.93
C ASP A 60 -13.91 -8.61 -4.94
N ARG A 61 -12.59 -8.44 -5.08
CA ARG A 61 -11.75 -9.25 -5.97
C ARG A 61 -10.28 -9.18 -5.60
N TRP A 62 -9.55 -10.25 -5.86
CA TRP A 62 -8.11 -10.32 -5.59
C TRP A 62 -7.23 -9.76 -6.72
N ARG A 63 -7.72 -9.71 -7.96
CA ARG A 63 -6.98 -9.15 -9.11
C ARG A 63 -7.12 -7.62 -9.18
N LEU A 64 -5.99 -6.95 -9.30
CA LEU A 64 -5.84 -5.50 -9.37
C LEU A 64 -5.09 -5.06 -10.65
N ASP A 65 -5.35 -5.76 -11.76
CA ASP A 65 -4.70 -5.60 -13.07
C ASP A 65 -5.12 -4.35 -13.86
N ASP A 66 -6.10 -3.61 -13.35
CA ASP A 66 -6.47 -2.26 -13.78
C ASP A 66 -6.03 -1.16 -12.79
N CYS A 67 -5.32 -1.53 -11.71
CA CYS A 67 -4.92 -0.61 -10.66
C CYS A 67 -3.42 -0.27 -10.70
N THR A 68 -3.09 0.92 -10.19
CA THR A 68 -1.72 1.39 -9.95
C THR A 68 -1.49 1.53 -8.45
N LEU A 69 -0.38 0.98 -7.97
CA LEU A 69 0.12 1.20 -6.62
C LEU A 69 1.10 2.38 -6.62
N TYR A 70 0.86 3.37 -5.76
CA TYR A 70 1.82 4.43 -5.45
C TYR A 70 2.34 4.19 -4.05
N VAL A 71 3.65 4.16 -3.87
CA VAL A 71 4.29 3.96 -2.56
C VAL A 71 5.42 4.98 -2.39
N THR A 72 5.69 5.42 -1.17
CA THR A 72 6.70 6.47 -0.90
C THR A 72 8.14 5.95 -0.83
N LEU A 73 8.33 4.64 -0.86
CA LEU A 73 9.62 3.95 -0.76
C LEU A 73 9.60 2.74 -1.69
N GLU A 74 10.75 2.36 -2.23
CA GLU A 74 10.89 1.16 -3.05
C GLU A 74 10.42 -0.10 -2.26
N PRO A 75 9.52 -0.92 -2.82
CA PRO A 75 9.00 -2.10 -2.14
C PRO A 75 10.07 -3.14 -1.82
N CYS A 76 10.02 -3.74 -0.62
CA CYS A 76 10.88 -4.87 -0.27
C CYS A 76 10.46 -6.17 -1.01
N ALA A 77 11.27 -7.24 -0.89
CA ALA A 77 11.00 -8.51 -1.57
C ALA A 77 9.59 -9.10 -1.28
N MET A 78 9.11 -8.98 -0.03
CA MET A 78 7.77 -9.42 0.34
C MET A 78 6.69 -8.60 -0.40
N CYS A 79 6.80 -7.27 -0.36
CA CYS A 79 5.84 -6.38 -1.00
C CYS A 79 5.87 -6.52 -2.52
N ALA A 80 7.05 -6.67 -3.13
CA ALA A 80 7.21 -6.99 -4.54
C ALA A 80 6.49 -8.30 -4.92
N GLY A 81 6.62 -9.34 -4.10
CA GLY A 81 5.87 -10.58 -4.25
C GLY A 81 4.35 -10.36 -4.20
N ALA A 82 3.87 -9.59 -3.22
CA ALA A 82 2.45 -9.26 -3.09
C ALA A 82 1.90 -8.50 -4.33
N ILE A 83 2.66 -7.53 -4.86
CA ILE A 83 2.33 -6.76 -6.06
C ILE A 83 2.17 -7.69 -7.28
N VAL A 84 3.08 -8.66 -7.45
CA VAL A 84 3.01 -9.65 -8.54
C VAL A 84 1.79 -10.58 -8.37
N LEU A 85 1.54 -11.05 -7.14
CA LEU A 85 0.44 -11.94 -6.82
C LEU A 85 -0.93 -11.26 -7.00
N SER A 86 -1.04 -9.97 -6.69
CA SER A 86 -2.26 -9.18 -6.90
C SER A 86 -2.46 -8.75 -8.36
N ARG A 87 -1.52 -9.08 -9.26
CA ARG A 87 -1.52 -8.67 -10.67
C ARG A 87 -1.54 -7.16 -10.87
N MET A 88 -0.93 -6.39 -9.95
CA MET A 88 -0.94 -4.92 -10.04
C MET A 88 -0.39 -4.46 -11.38
N ARG A 89 -1.10 -3.59 -12.09
CA ARG A 89 -0.71 -3.14 -13.45
C ARG A 89 0.61 -2.39 -13.45
N ARG A 90 0.80 -1.55 -12.42
CA ARG A 90 1.92 -0.63 -12.30
C ARG A 90 2.18 -0.34 -10.84
N VAL A 91 3.46 -0.22 -10.49
CA VAL A 91 3.92 0.37 -9.25
C VAL A 91 4.70 1.65 -9.55
N VAL A 92 4.52 2.69 -8.74
CA VAL A 92 5.26 3.95 -8.80
C VAL A 92 5.82 4.21 -7.41
N PHE A 93 7.14 4.37 -7.32
CA PHE A 93 7.87 4.67 -6.09
C PHE A 93 8.80 5.87 -6.30
#